data_AF-A0A366MF42-F1
#
_entry.id   AF-A0A366MF42-F1
#
_cell.length_a   1.000
_cell.length_b   1.000
_cell.length_c   1.000
_cell.angle_alpha   90.00
_cell.angle_beta   90.00
_cell.angle_gamma   90.00
#
_symmetry.space_group_name_H-M   'P 1'
#
loop_
_entity.id
_entity.type
_entity.pdbx_description
1 polymer ?
#
loop_
_entity_poly.entity_id
_entity_poly.type
_entity_poly.pdbx_seq_one_letter_code
_entity_poly.pdbx_strand_id
1 'polypeptide(L)'
;MREPDYVDECYADKDLSLLKKLTLVIPTYNRNYYLSRCLWYHAHFPFGEIIVADSSPEEKKVVNQETVAKVREMFGANVRYLAYEPETAKYGGDIYKKWRGALLLVKTQYSLFCTDREFEMPVAL
;
A
#
# COMPACT_ATOMS: atom_id res chain seq x y z
N MET A 1 -6.72 10.24 18.85
CA MET A 1 -6.93 8.87 18.34
C MET A 1 -8.14 8.90 17.43
N ARG A 2 -8.06 8.19 16.29
CA ARG A 2 -9.19 8.02 15.36
C ARG A 2 -10.32 7.26 16.06
N GLU A 3 -11.57 7.62 15.79
CA GLU A 3 -12.72 6.80 16.21
C GLU A 3 -12.75 5.48 15.41
N PRO A 4 -13.13 4.35 16.04
CA PRO A 4 -13.30 3.10 15.31
C PRO A 4 -14.33 3.22 14.19
N ASP A 5 -14.07 2.56 13.07
CA ASP A 5 -15.05 2.45 11.98
C ASP A 5 -15.45 0.99 11.71
N TYR A 6 -16.28 0.80 10.67
CA TYR A 6 -16.78 -0.52 10.31
C TYR A 6 -15.67 -1.56 10.08
N VAL A 7 -14.50 -1.18 9.54
CA VAL A 7 -13.40 -2.14 9.32
C VAL A 7 -12.81 -2.55 10.65
N ASP A 8 -12.58 -1.60 11.58
CA ASP A 8 -12.11 -1.94 12.93
C ASP A 8 -13.10 -2.89 13.63
N GLU A 9 -14.40 -2.58 13.57
CA GLU A 9 -15.45 -3.39 14.17
C GLU A 9 -15.54 -4.79 13.57
N CYS A 10 -15.44 -4.90 12.23
CA CYS A 10 -15.55 -6.16 11.52
C CYS A 10 -14.42 -7.15 11.86
N TYR A 11 -13.23 -6.64 12.20
CA TYR A 11 -12.06 -7.46 12.51
C TYR A 11 -11.61 -7.41 13.97
N ALA A 12 -12.39 -6.79 14.88
CA ALA A 12 -12.01 -6.55 16.27
C ALA A 12 -11.66 -7.83 17.06
N ASP A 13 -12.26 -8.96 16.72
CA ASP A 13 -12.09 -10.25 17.38
C ASP A 13 -11.12 -11.21 16.65
N LYS A 14 -10.50 -10.77 15.54
CA LYS A 14 -9.66 -11.62 14.70
C LYS A 14 -8.18 -11.51 15.08
N ASP A 15 -7.49 -12.65 15.11
CA ASP A 15 -6.03 -12.66 15.22
C ASP A 15 -5.39 -12.34 13.87
N LEU A 16 -4.88 -11.11 13.75
CA LEU A 16 -4.19 -10.61 12.56
C LEU A 16 -2.67 -10.60 12.71
N SER A 17 -2.11 -11.25 13.73
CA SER A 17 -0.69 -11.19 14.06
C SER A 17 0.23 -11.69 12.94
N LEU A 18 -0.24 -12.61 12.10
CA LEU A 18 0.51 -13.10 10.94
C LEU A 18 0.81 -12.01 9.90
N LEU A 19 -0.04 -10.97 9.78
CA LEU A 19 0.18 -9.87 8.84
C LEU A 19 1.44 -9.07 9.16
N LYS A 20 1.91 -9.08 10.42
CA LYS A 20 3.20 -8.46 10.79
C LYS A 20 4.39 -9.09 10.08
N LYS A 21 4.25 -10.31 9.56
CA LYS A 21 5.27 -11.02 8.78
C LYS A 21 5.14 -10.80 7.27
N LEU A 22 4.17 -9.99 6.84
CA LEU A 22 3.86 -9.74 5.44
C LEU A 22 4.12 -8.27 5.09
N THR A 23 4.84 -8.04 3.99
CA THR A 23 4.91 -6.72 3.35
C THR A 23 3.92 -6.66 2.19
N LEU A 24 3.05 -5.66 2.21
CA LEU A 24 2.14 -5.36 1.11
C LEU A 24 2.83 -4.41 0.14
N VAL A 25 3.01 -4.80 -1.12
CA VAL A 25 3.61 -3.96 -2.17
C VAL A 25 2.51 -3.46 -3.09
N ILE A 26 2.32 -2.15 -3.13
CA ILE A 26 1.30 -1.45 -3.91
C ILE A 26 1.96 -0.67 -5.06
N PRO A 27 2.07 -1.28 -6.25
CA PRO A 27 2.47 -0.55 -7.45
C PRO A 27 1.33 0.34 -7.94
N THR A 28 1.63 1.60 -8.30
CA THR A 28 0.62 2.53 -8.81
C THR A 28 1.18 3.42 -9.93
N TYR A 29 0.28 3.92 -10.78
CA TYR A 29 0.56 4.87 -11.85
C TYR A 29 -0.68 5.71 -12.17
N ASN A 30 -0.62 7.01 -11.91
CA ASN A 30 -1.67 8.00 -12.19
C ASN A 30 -3.06 7.61 -11.67
N ARG A 31 -3.11 7.05 -10.45
CA ARG A 31 -4.33 6.48 -9.84
C ARG A 31 -4.51 6.90 -8.38
N ASN A 32 -4.21 8.16 -8.08
CA ASN A 32 -4.24 8.75 -6.73
C ASN A 32 -5.57 8.49 -5.97
N TYR A 33 -6.72 8.53 -6.66
CA TYR A 33 -8.03 8.19 -6.03
C TYR A 33 -8.14 6.72 -5.59
N TYR A 34 -7.61 5.79 -6.39
CA TYR A 34 -7.66 4.36 -6.06
C TYR A 34 -6.63 4.02 -4.99
N LEU A 35 -5.42 4.59 -5.11
CA LEU A 35 -4.38 4.47 -4.11
C LEU A 35 -4.85 4.94 -2.74
N SER A 36 -5.53 6.10 -2.65
CA SER A 36 -6.00 6.62 -1.36
C SER A 36 -6.98 5.69 -0.67
N ARG A 37 -7.93 5.10 -1.42
CA ARG A 37 -8.88 4.12 -0.89
C ARG A 37 -8.20 2.81 -0.49
N CYS A 38 -7.30 2.32 -1.32
CA CYS A 38 -6.53 1.11 -1.06
C CYS A 38 -5.68 1.27 0.21
N LEU A 39 -4.95 2.37 0.34
CA LEU A 39 -4.15 2.66 1.53
C LEU A 39 -5.01 2.85 2.78
N TRP A 40 -6.11 3.60 2.67
CA TRP A 40 -7.02 3.80 3.78
C TRP A 40 -7.52 2.46 4.34
N TYR A 41 -7.94 1.54 3.47
CA TYR A 41 -8.40 0.22 3.91
C TYR A 41 -7.29 -0.60 4.57
N HIS A 42 -6.16 -0.79 3.88
CA HIS A 42 -5.08 -1.65 4.39
C HIS A 42 -4.37 -1.08 5.62
N ALA A 43 -4.49 0.22 5.88
CA ALA A 43 -3.93 0.85 7.08
C ALA A 43 -4.59 0.43 8.40
N HIS A 44 -5.76 -0.20 8.34
CA HIS A 44 -6.41 -0.80 9.52
C HIS A 44 -5.69 -2.05 10.00
N PHE A 45 -4.92 -2.69 9.12
CA PHE A 45 -4.31 -3.99 9.39
C PHE A 45 -2.84 -3.85 9.80
N PRO A 46 -2.36 -4.72 10.71
CA PRO A 46 -1.02 -4.64 11.25
C PRO A 46 0.02 -5.29 10.31
N PHE A 47 0.04 -4.89 9.03
CA PHE A 47 1.09 -5.31 8.10
C PHE A 47 2.47 -4.91 8.65
N GLY A 48 3.47 -5.76 8.44
CA GLY A 48 4.84 -5.44 8.86
C GLY A 48 5.36 -4.19 8.16
N GLU A 49 5.02 -4.03 6.87
CA GLU A 49 5.24 -2.81 6.09
C GLU A 49 4.26 -2.77 4.91
N ILE A 50 3.88 -1.57 4.49
CA ILE A 50 3.22 -1.32 3.21
C ILE A 50 4.20 -0.51 2.34
N ILE A 51 4.58 -1.00 1.16
CA ILE A 51 5.44 -0.28 0.22
C ILE A 51 4.58 0.25 -0.92
N VAL A 52 4.51 1.57 -1.09
CA VAL A 52 3.92 2.21 -2.27
C VAL A 52 5.03 2.45 -3.29
N ALA A 53 4.93 1.80 -4.45
CA ALA A 53 5.86 1.96 -5.56
C ALA A 53 5.21 2.80 -6.67
N ASP A 54 5.51 4.09 -6.67
CA ASP A 54 4.82 5.08 -7.49
C ASP A 54 5.68 5.55 -8.68
N SER A 55 5.19 5.30 -9.90
CA SER A 55 5.74 5.81 -11.15
C SER A 55 4.84 6.90 -11.78
N SER A 56 3.98 7.55 -11.01
CA SER A 56 3.11 8.61 -11.53
C SER A 56 3.90 9.86 -11.98
N PRO A 57 3.29 10.75 -12.79
CA PRO A 57 3.81 12.10 -12.99
C PRO A 57 4.02 12.86 -11.67
N GLU A 58 4.91 13.85 -11.67
CA GLU A 58 5.37 14.52 -10.45
C GLU A 58 4.23 15.17 -9.65
N GLU A 59 3.29 15.81 -10.34
CA GLU A 59 2.12 16.42 -9.69
C GLU A 59 1.24 15.39 -8.96
N LYS A 60 1.24 14.13 -9.42
CA LYS A 60 0.51 13.04 -8.78
C LYS A 60 1.29 12.42 -7.63
N LYS A 61 2.62 12.34 -7.75
CA LYS A 61 3.49 11.85 -6.66
C LYS A 61 3.36 12.70 -5.41
N VAL A 62 3.30 14.03 -5.54
CA VAL A 62 3.07 14.94 -4.41
C VAL A 62 1.78 14.58 -3.67
N VAL A 63 0.68 14.42 -4.40
CA VAL A 63 -0.62 14.03 -3.83
C VAL A 63 -0.56 12.66 -3.16
N ASN A 64 0.16 11.70 -3.75
CA ASN A 64 0.29 10.35 -3.20
C ASN A 64 1.17 10.34 -1.93
N GLN A 65 2.23 11.15 -1.87
CA GLN A 65 3.05 11.33 -0.67
C GLN A 65 2.25 11.97 0.47
N GLU A 66 1.44 12.98 0.19
CA GLU A 66 0.52 13.57 1.17
C GLU A 66 -0.49 12.55 1.70
N THR A 67 -1.02 11.71 0.81
CA THR A 67 -1.93 10.61 1.17
C THR A 67 -1.24 9.62 2.11
N VAL A 68 0.00 9.21 1.79
CA VAL A 68 0.79 8.34 2.66
C VAL A 68 1.08 8.99 4.02
N ALA A 69 1.42 10.28 4.05
CA ALA A 69 1.65 11.01 5.29
C ALA A 69 0.41 11.03 6.19
N LYS A 70 -0.77 11.34 5.61
CA LYS A 70 -2.05 11.32 6.33
C LYS A 70 -2.38 9.93 6.88
N VAL A 71 -2.14 8.88 6.10
CA VAL A 71 -2.38 7.49 6.54
C VAL A 71 -1.47 7.10 7.70
N ARG A 72 -0.17 7.44 7.63
CA ARG A 72 0.77 7.21 8.73
C ARG A 72 0.33 7.93 10.01
N GLU A 73 -0.10 9.18 9.88
CA GLU A 73 -0.57 10.00 11.02
C GLU A 73 -1.86 9.45 11.64
N MET A 74 -2.85 9.13 10.81
CA MET A 74 -4.18 8.70 11.28
C MET A 74 -4.19 7.29 11.86
N PHE A 75 -3.44 6.36 11.27
CA PHE A 75 -3.51 4.93 11.59
C PHE A 75 -2.25 4.40 12.30
N GLY A 76 -1.14 5.15 12.28
CA GLY A 76 0.16 4.63 12.72
C GLY A 76 0.72 3.54 11.80
N ALA A 77 0.19 3.39 10.58
CA ALA A 77 0.59 2.35 9.65
C ALA A 77 2.05 2.56 9.17
N ASN A 78 2.84 1.48 9.14
CA ASN A 78 4.20 1.49 8.61
C ASN A 78 4.18 1.47 7.08
N VAL A 79 3.92 2.63 6.47
CA VAL A 79 3.95 2.78 5.00
C VAL A 79 5.30 3.32 4.58
N ARG A 80 5.93 2.81 3.53
CA ARG A 80 7.12 3.37 2.86
C ARG A 80 6.73 3.80 1.45
N TYR A 81 7.09 5.01 1.07
CA TYR A 81 6.85 5.52 -0.28
C TYR A 81 8.14 5.48 -1.10
N LEU A 82 8.08 4.91 -2.30
CA LEU A 82 9.18 4.82 -3.24
C LEU A 82 8.77 5.51 -4.55
N ALA A 83 9.47 6.59 -4.89
CA ALA A 83 9.29 7.28 -6.16
C ALA A 83 10.14 6.60 -7.26
N TYR A 84 9.51 6.34 -8.40
CA TYR A 84 10.15 5.84 -9.61
C TYR A 84 9.92 6.81 -10.76
N GLU A 85 10.77 6.77 -11.77
CA GLU A 85 10.51 7.49 -13.02
C GLU A 85 9.21 7.02 -13.69
N PRO A 86 8.48 7.93 -14.37
CA PRO A 86 7.28 7.56 -15.09
C PRO A 86 7.51 6.46 -16.12
N GLU A 87 6.51 5.59 -16.25
CA GLU A 87 6.51 4.54 -17.27
C GLU A 87 6.55 5.16 -18.66
N THR A 88 7.51 4.69 -19.47
CA THR A 88 7.78 5.19 -20.82
C THR A 88 7.27 4.23 -21.89
N ALA A 89 7.08 2.96 -21.54
CA ALA A 89 6.60 1.95 -22.47
C ALA A 89 5.08 2.10 -22.68
N LYS A 90 4.65 2.18 -23.94
CA LYS A 90 3.25 2.35 -24.36
C LYS A 90 2.26 1.37 -23.69
N TYR A 91 2.71 0.16 -23.36
CA TYR A 91 1.89 -0.90 -22.79
C TYR A 91 2.37 -1.32 -21.39
N GLY A 92 3.04 -0.44 -20.66
CA GLY A 92 3.53 -0.72 -19.30
C GLY A 92 4.69 -1.73 -19.27
N GLY A 93 5.41 -1.87 -20.38
CA GLY A 93 6.52 -2.81 -20.51
C GLY A 93 7.65 -2.58 -19.51
N ASP A 94 7.81 -1.39 -18.95
CA ASP A 94 8.83 -1.06 -17.93
C ASP A 94 8.31 -1.13 -16.48
N ILE A 95 7.06 -1.58 -16.26
CA ILE A 95 6.48 -1.74 -14.93
C ILE A 95 7.29 -2.70 -14.03
N TYR A 96 7.95 -3.70 -14.61
CA TYR A 96 8.76 -4.66 -13.87
C TYR A 96 9.91 -3.98 -13.09
N LYS A 97 10.37 -2.80 -13.52
CA LYS A 97 11.46 -2.07 -12.85
C LYS A 97 11.03 -1.65 -11.44
N LYS A 98 9.85 -1.04 -11.30
CA LYS A 98 9.33 -0.61 -9.99
C LYS A 98 8.93 -1.80 -9.12
N TRP A 99 8.32 -2.83 -9.72
CA TRP A 99 7.95 -4.05 -9.00
C TRP A 99 9.16 -4.76 -8.42
N ARG A 100 10.19 -4.99 -9.25
CA ARG A 100 11.46 -5.59 -8.81
C ARG A 100 12.15 -4.72 -7.76
N GLY A 101 12.22 -3.41 -7.99
CA GLY A 101 12.85 -2.48 -7.07
C GLY A 101 12.21 -2.50 -5.68
N ALA A 102 10.87 -2.48 -5.62
CA ALA A 102 10.13 -2.55 -4.37
C ALA A 102 10.31 -3.90 -3.67
N LEU A 103 10.24 -5.01 -4.44
CA LEU A 103 10.39 -6.36 -3.89
C LEU A 103 11.77 -6.59 -3.25
N LEU A 104 12.84 -6.06 -3.84
CA LEU A 104 14.21 -6.17 -3.30
C LEU A 104 14.39 -5.44 -1.96
N LEU A 105 13.49 -4.53 -1.62
CA LEU A 105 13.52 -3.77 -0.37
C LEU A 105 12.72 -4.43 0.76
N VAL A 106 11.91 -5.44 0.46
CA VAL A 106 11.14 -6.19 1.45
C VAL A 106 12.09 -6.85 2.46
N LYS A 107 11.76 -6.72 3.75
CA LYS A 107 12.51 -7.32 4.87
C LYS A 107 11.69 -8.30 5.71
N THR A 108 10.39 -8.36 5.48
CA THR A 108 9.50 -9.30 6.15
C THR A 108 9.64 -10.69 5.52
N GLN A 109 9.07 -11.72 6.18
CA GLN A 109 9.18 -13.11 5.74
C GLN A 109 8.45 -13.36 4.42
N TYR A 110 7.35 -12.65 4.19
CA TYR A 110 6.48 -12.82 3.04
C TYR A 110 6.21 -11.48 2.36
N SER A 111 5.88 -11.51 1.08
CA SER A 111 5.39 -10.33 0.36
C SER A 111 4.15 -10.66 -0.45
N LEU A 112 3.29 -9.67 -0.63
CA LEU A 112 2.12 -9.73 -1.47
C LEU A 112 2.10 -8.50 -2.38
N PHE A 113 1.90 -8.69 -3.67
CA PHE A 113 1.54 -7.58 -4.55
C PHE A 113 0.03 -7.38 -4.47
N CYS A 114 -0.37 -6.14 -4.18
CA CYS A 114 -1.76 -5.70 -4.17
C CYS A 114 -1.83 -4.41 -5.00
N THR A 115 -2.46 -4.49 -6.16
CA THR A 115 -2.65 -3.32 -7.02
C THR A 115 -3.64 -2.35 -6.37
N ASP A 116 -3.59 -1.08 -6.79
CA ASP A 116 -4.37 0.00 -6.19
C ASP A 116 -5.91 -0.13 -6.24
N ARG A 117 -6.45 -1.22 -6.79
CA ARG A 117 -7.89 -1.55 -6.81
C ARG A 117 -8.26 -2.81 -6.04
N GLU A 118 -7.30 -3.50 -5.45
CA GLU A 118 -7.51 -4.72 -4.69
C GLU A 118 -7.69 -4.40 -3.20
N PHE A 119 -8.51 -5.19 -2.52
CA PHE A 119 -8.84 -5.05 -1.09
C PHE A 119 -8.73 -6.44 -0.47
N GLU A 120 -7.55 -6.74 0.05
CA GLU A 120 -7.24 -8.08 0.56
C GLU A 120 -7.96 -8.33 1.87
N MET A 121 -8.74 -9.43 1.93
CA MET A 121 -9.39 -9.85 3.15
C MET A 121 -8.37 -10.58 4.03
N PRO A 122 -8.11 -10.10 5.26
CA PRO A 122 -7.06 -10.66 6.10
C PRO A 122 -7.40 -12.04 6.69
N VAL A 123 -8.67 -12.43 6.64
CA VAL A 123 -9.16 -13.77 7.01
C VAL A 123 -10.11 -14.29 5.93
N ALA A 124 -9.98 -15.57 5.60
CA ALA A 124 -10.98 -16.27 4.81
C ALA A 124 -12.17 -16.66 5.71
N LEU A 125 -13.38 -16.56 5.17
CA LEU A 125 -14.62 -16.98 5.82
C LEU A 125 -14.69 -18.50 6.00
#